data_AF-M4VIC8-F1
#
_entry.id   AF-M4VIC8-F1
#
_cell.length_a   1.000
_cell.length_b   1.000
_cell.length_c   1.000
_cell.angle_alpha   90.00
_cell.angle_beta   90.00
_cell.angle_gamma   90.00
#
_symmetry.space_group_name_H-M   'P 1'
#
loop_
_entity.id
_entity.type
_entity.pdbx_description
1 polymer ?
#
loop_
_entity_poly.entity_id
_entity_poly.type
_entity_poly.pdbx_seq_one_letter_code
_entity_poly.pdbx_strand_id
1 'polypeptide(L)'
;MKVKDLHILDRHYCVHADAYLVIGTAKNARRLPGTITGWHARGDETLYYKRHFLDADSAHIHFDAEMVDTDAIIDNIFSVDRQQQAVYDWEDRVIVPHGRIITAKDARAMIARVADDNDMPRPKLVWEEHTNHSEYDECDNRVHFGHRDSISLLHELAHALYHERRDGEKFADHSPGFVWTAIELYHRYAGVDLQLLITSAMQADIIGDLKSIRHIRDLSIPIVEQAMANDNTATPKAVVRTKNGPRP
;
A
#
# COMPACT_ATOMS: atom_id res chain seq x y z
N MET A 1 20.43 15.51 0.82
CA MET A 1 21.27 14.29 0.92
C MET A 1 20.48 13.20 0.27
N LYS A 2 21.13 12.38 -0.56
CA LYS A 2 20.49 11.25 -1.23
C LYS A 2 20.81 9.96 -0.49
N VAL A 3 19.96 8.95 -0.60
CA VAL A 3 20.17 7.61 -0.06
C VAL A 3 21.52 7.04 -0.51
N LYS A 4 21.92 7.30 -1.77
CA LYS A 4 23.22 6.86 -2.30
C LYS A 4 24.43 7.50 -1.63
N ASP A 5 24.25 8.60 -0.91
CA ASP A 5 25.32 9.27 -0.15
C ASP A 5 25.55 8.59 1.21
N LEU A 6 24.71 7.60 1.59
CA LEU A 6 24.79 6.84 2.82
C LEU A 6 25.40 5.45 2.59
N HIS A 7 26.19 4.98 3.55
CA HIS A 7 26.42 3.56 3.79
C HIS A 7 25.27 3.05 4.66
N ILE A 8 24.34 2.32 4.04
CA ILE A 8 23.13 1.82 4.69
C ILE A 8 23.52 0.67 5.62
N LEU A 9 23.22 0.84 6.91
CA LEU A 9 23.37 -0.16 7.94
C LEU A 9 22.11 -1.02 8.05
N ASP A 10 20.95 -0.36 7.96
CA ASP A 10 19.65 -1.01 8.07
C ASP A 10 18.59 -0.28 7.23
N ARG A 11 17.55 -1.00 6.83
CA ARG A 11 16.44 -0.49 6.03
C ARG A 11 15.17 -1.29 6.34
N HIS A 12 14.11 -0.57 6.64
CA HIS A 12 12.78 -1.16 6.82
C HIS A 12 11.78 -0.51 5.88
N TYR A 13 10.88 -1.32 5.35
CA TYR A 13 9.86 -0.87 4.43
C TYR A 13 8.52 -0.71 5.16
N CYS A 14 7.92 0.47 5.04
CA CYS A 14 6.57 0.76 5.51
C CYS A 14 5.59 0.62 4.34
N VAL A 15 4.75 -0.41 4.41
CA VAL A 15 3.73 -0.71 3.39
C VAL A 15 2.64 0.36 3.32
N HIS A 16 2.38 1.03 4.44
CA HIS A 16 1.31 2.02 4.55
C HIS A 16 1.73 3.37 3.98
N ALA A 17 3.03 3.59 3.85
CA ALA A 17 3.61 4.84 3.37
C ALA A 17 4.31 4.72 2.00
N ASP A 18 4.39 3.50 1.45
CA ASP A 18 5.22 3.14 0.29
C ASP A 18 6.65 3.72 0.37
N ALA A 19 7.27 3.54 1.53
CA ALA A 19 8.52 4.23 1.87
C ALA A 19 9.45 3.38 2.71
N TYR A 20 10.71 3.77 2.72
CA TYR A 20 11.73 3.14 3.54
C TYR A 20 12.22 4.11 4.61
N LEU A 21 12.30 3.59 5.83
CA LEU A 21 13.12 4.18 6.88
C LEU A 21 14.48 3.53 6.81
N VAL A 22 15.53 4.34 6.63
CA VAL A 22 16.91 3.87 6.54
C VAL A 22 17.73 4.36 7.72
N ILE A 23 18.65 3.52 8.17
CA ILE A 23 19.72 3.87 9.10
C ILE A 23 21.03 3.76 8.33
N GLY A 24 21.86 4.80 8.37
CA GLY A 24 23.13 4.78 7.66
C GLY A 24 24.14 5.81 8.13
N THR A 25 25.38 5.66 7.71
CA THR A 25 26.45 6.65 7.96
C THR A 25 26.80 7.37 6.67
N ALA A 26 27.18 8.66 6.74
CA ALA A 26 27.56 9.40 5.55
C ALA A 26 28.85 8.83 4.94
N LYS A 27 28.84 8.49 3.64
CA LYS A 27 30.02 7.94 2.94
C LYS A 27 31.23 8.89 2.98
N ASN A 28 30.97 10.20 3.06
CA ASN A 28 31.98 11.24 3.21
C ASN A 28 31.98 11.76 4.65
N ALA A 29 32.63 11.01 5.56
CA ALA A 29 32.73 11.25 7.01
C ALA A 29 33.25 12.65 7.42
N ARG A 30 33.76 13.46 6.47
CA ARG A 30 34.31 14.80 6.73
C ARG A 30 33.26 15.88 7.00
N ARG A 31 31.96 15.64 6.82
CA ARG A 31 30.92 16.68 7.00
C ARG A 31 29.95 16.45 8.16
N LEU A 32 29.70 15.21 8.59
CA LEU A 32 28.75 14.89 9.66
C LEU A 32 29.18 13.56 10.36
N PRO A 33 29.87 13.60 11.51
CA PRO A 33 30.11 12.40 12.30
C PRO A 33 28.77 11.89 12.89
N GLY A 34 28.58 10.55 12.92
CA GLY A 34 27.41 9.90 13.52
C GLY A 34 26.57 9.06 12.54
N THR A 35 25.50 8.47 13.07
CA THR A 35 24.49 7.71 12.33
C THR A 35 23.33 8.62 11.95
N ILE A 36 22.74 8.37 10.78
CA ILE A 36 21.60 9.12 10.24
C ILE A 36 20.43 8.16 10.12
N THR A 37 19.28 8.54 10.68
CA THR A 37 17.99 7.94 10.30
C THR A 37 17.34 8.81 9.25
N GLY A 38 16.59 8.23 8.31
CA GLY A 38 15.77 9.04 7.43
C GLY A 38 14.81 8.28 6.54
N TRP A 39 13.78 9.01 6.10
CA TRP A 39 12.74 8.49 5.23
C TRP A 39 13.02 8.80 3.76
N HIS A 40 12.75 7.84 2.89
CA HIS A 40 12.63 8.06 1.45
C HIS A 40 11.48 7.25 0.85
N ALA A 41 10.75 7.83 -0.10
CA ALA A 41 9.74 7.12 -0.85
C ALA A 41 10.36 6.02 -1.72
N ARG A 42 9.59 4.97 -2.02
CA ARG A 42 10.00 3.95 -3.01
C ARG A 42 10.13 4.60 -4.39
N GLY A 43 11.23 4.28 -5.09
CA GLY A 43 11.57 4.91 -6.37
C GLY A 43 12.21 6.29 -6.27
N ASP A 44 12.35 6.87 -5.08
CA ASP A 44 13.02 8.15 -4.86
C ASP A 44 14.31 7.98 -4.03
N GLU A 45 15.37 8.69 -4.43
CA GLU A 45 16.65 8.71 -3.72
C GLU A 45 16.73 9.84 -2.69
N THR A 46 15.73 10.72 -2.61
CA THR A 46 15.76 11.90 -1.73
C THR A 46 15.43 11.51 -0.29
N LEU A 47 16.29 11.92 0.65
CA LEU A 47 16.01 11.79 2.09
C LEU A 47 15.24 13.01 2.58
N TYR A 48 14.00 12.79 2.98
CA TYR A 48 13.05 13.83 3.35
C TYR A 48 13.11 14.20 4.83
N TYR A 49 13.27 13.21 5.70
CA TYR A 49 13.50 13.42 7.14
C TYR A 49 14.86 12.88 7.52
N LYS A 50 15.61 13.62 8.34
CA LYS A 50 16.95 13.22 8.78
C LYS A 50 17.15 13.57 10.24
N ARG A 51 17.42 12.59 11.08
CA ARG A 51 17.97 12.81 12.41
C ARG A 51 19.38 12.26 12.50
N HIS A 52 20.16 12.89 13.36
CA HIS A 52 21.55 12.54 13.62
C HIS A 52 21.66 11.94 15.01
N PHE A 53 22.30 10.79 15.09
CA PHE A 53 22.57 10.06 16.31
C PHE A 53 24.06 9.84 16.47
N LEU A 54 24.48 9.65 17.72
CA LEU A 54 25.88 9.39 18.05
C LEU A 54 26.32 8.02 17.51
N ASP A 55 25.45 7.01 17.61
CA ASP A 55 25.70 5.63 17.21
C ASP A 55 24.44 4.96 16.63
N ALA A 56 24.61 3.73 16.13
CA ALA A 56 23.53 2.95 15.53
C ALA A 56 22.49 2.50 16.57
N ASP A 57 22.93 2.10 17.77
CA ASP A 57 22.02 1.62 18.82
C ASP A 57 21.03 2.72 19.24
N SER A 58 21.51 3.95 19.38
CA SER A 58 20.65 5.12 19.65
C SER A 58 19.68 5.39 18.50
N ALA A 59 20.14 5.24 17.24
CA ALA A 59 19.29 5.39 16.07
C ALA A 59 18.18 4.33 16.07
N HIS A 60 18.51 3.07 16.37
CA HIS A 60 17.57 1.95 16.46
C HIS A 60 16.57 2.08 17.62
N ILE A 61 16.95 2.66 18.76
CA ILE A 61 16.00 2.90 19.86
C ILE A 61 14.94 3.96 19.49
N HIS A 62 15.37 5.02 18.81
CA HIS A 62 14.47 6.07 18.36
C HIS A 62 13.68 5.70 17.09
N PHE A 63 14.16 4.71 16.34
CA PHE A 63 13.55 4.17 15.14
C PHE A 63 12.13 3.64 15.38
N ASP A 64 11.92 2.86 16.44
CA ASP A 64 10.62 2.28 16.76
C ASP A 64 9.60 3.34 17.22
N ALA A 65 10.08 4.42 17.84
CA ALA A 65 9.23 5.55 18.25
C ALA A 65 8.89 6.49 17.08
N GLU A 66 9.81 6.69 16.13
CA GLU A 66 9.60 7.58 14.98
C GLU A 66 8.58 7.03 13.96
N MET A 67 8.38 5.72 13.92
CA MET A 67 7.30 5.08 13.15
C MET A 67 5.90 5.54 13.57
N VAL A 68 5.71 5.88 14.84
CA VAL A 68 4.39 6.16 15.46
C VAL A 68 4.11 7.66 15.58
N ASP A 69 5.14 8.49 15.70
CA ASP A 69 5.02 9.84 16.31
C ASP A 69 5.13 11.00 15.30
N THR A 70 4.75 10.82 14.03
CA THR A 70 5.17 11.74 12.96
C THR A 70 4.08 12.30 12.03
N ASP A 71 3.11 13.00 12.63
CA ASP A 71 2.16 13.90 11.94
C ASP A 71 2.84 14.85 10.92
N ALA A 72 4.04 15.35 11.22
CA ALA A 72 4.77 16.27 10.34
C ALA A 72 5.51 15.60 9.17
N ILE A 73 5.75 14.28 9.22
CA ILE A 73 6.41 13.52 8.13
C ILE A 73 5.38 13.16 7.05
N ILE A 74 4.15 12.92 7.47
CA ILE A 74 3.01 12.57 6.63
C ILE A 74 2.71 13.65 5.59
N ASP A 75 2.72 14.92 5.97
CA ASP A 75 2.30 15.98 5.04
C ASP A 75 3.24 16.23 3.84
N ASN A 76 4.55 15.98 3.96
CA ASN A 76 5.50 16.29 2.88
C ASN A 76 5.87 15.09 2.00
N ILE A 77 5.78 13.87 2.51
CA ILE A 77 6.08 12.64 1.75
C ILE A 77 4.79 11.92 1.36
N PHE A 78 3.78 11.92 2.25
CA PHE A 78 2.65 10.98 2.25
C PHE A 78 1.26 11.65 2.02
N SER A 79 1.15 12.98 1.98
CA SER A 79 -0.13 13.68 1.70
C SER A 79 -0.59 13.60 0.25
N VAL A 80 0.33 13.30 -0.66
CA VAL A 80 -0.03 13.07 -2.06
C VAL A 80 -0.30 11.59 -2.19
N ASP A 81 -1.53 11.24 -2.52
CA ASP A 81 -1.88 9.88 -2.89
C ASP A 81 -1.26 9.51 -4.25
N ARG A 82 0.04 9.18 -4.22
CA ARG A 82 0.84 8.94 -5.42
C ARG A 82 0.41 7.71 -6.18
N GLN A 83 -0.30 6.78 -5.53
CA GLN A 83 -0.72 5.52 -6.13
C GLN A 83 -2.16 5.54 -6.61
N GLN A 84 -2.98 6.50 -6.17
CA GLN A 84 -4.40 6.62 -6.54
C GLN A 84 -4.67 6.34 -8.03
N GLN A 85 -4.05 7.09 -8.94
CA GLN A 85 -4.32 6.90 -10.38
C GLN A 85 -3.89 5.52 -10.87
N ALA A 86 -2.77 4.98 -10.37
CA ALA A 86 -2.30 3.65 -10.76
C ALA A 86 -3.23 2.54 -10.25
N VAL A 87 -3.83 2.73 -9.07
CA VAL A 87 -4.83 1.81 -8.51
C VAL A 87 -6.11 1.88 -9.34
N TYR A 88 -6.63 3.06 -9.65
CA TYR A 88 -7.82 3.19 -10.51
C TYR A 88 -7.59 2.59 -11.90
N ASP A 89 -6.45 2.87 -12.55
CA ASP A 89 -6.11 2.29 -13.85
C ASP A 89 -6.02 0.75 -13.80
N TRP A 90 -5.53 0.19 -12.69
CA TRP A 90 -5.48 -1.24 -12.46
C TRP A 90 -6.89 -1.83 -12.24
N GLU A 91 -7.71 -1.18 -11.42
CA GLU A 91 -9.08 -1.59 -11.12
C GLU A 91 -9.94 -1.60 -12.38
N ASP A 92 -9.94 -0.52 -13.15
CA ASP A 92 -10.69 -0.39 -14.41
C ASP A 92 -10.34 -1.51 -15.40
N ARG A 93 -9.06 -1.86 -15.49
CA ARG A 93 -8.56 -2.86 -16.44
C ARG A 93 -8.82 -4.29 -16.00
N VAL A 94 -8.62 -4.59 -14.71
CA VAL A 94 -8.53 -5.97 -14.21
C VAL A 94 -9.72 -6.36 -13.35
N ILE A 95 -10.28 -5.43 -12.58
CA ILE A 95 -11.22 -5.72 -11.50
C ILE A 95 -12.66 -5.39 -11.91
N VAL A 96 -12.90 -4.19 -12.46
CA VAL A 96 -14.21 -3.72 -12.91
C VAL A 96 -14.93 -4.71 -13.84
N PRO A 97 -14.26 -5.44 -14.76
CA PRO A 97 -14.92 -6.47 -15.58
C PRO A 97 -15.59 -7.61 -14.78
N HIS A 98 -15.21 -7.81 -13.52
CA HIS A 98 -15.83 -8.79 -12.61
C HIS A 98 -16.97 -8.20 -11.76
N GLY A 99 -17.18 -6.89 -11.84
CA GLY A 99 -18.22 -6.19 -11.12
C GLY A 99 -19.62 -6.45 -11.65
N ARG A 100 -20.60 -6.23 -10.78
CA ARG A 100 -22.02 -6.21 -11.16
C ARG A 100 -22.71 -5.02 -10.53
N ILE A 101 -23.75 -4.53 -11.20
CA ILE A 101 -24.67 -3.55 -10.59
C ILE A 101 -25.37 -4.20 -9.40
N ILE A 102 -25.47 -3.45 -8.30
CA ILE A 102 -26.07 -3.89 -7.05
C ILE A 102 -27.19 -2.93 -6.61
N THR A 103 -28.15 -3.46 -5.86
CA THR A 103 -29.20 -2.64 -5.24
C THR A 103 -28.77 -2.10 -3.87
N ALA A 104 -29.49 -1.12 -3.32
CA ALA A 104 -29.26 -0.66 -1.94
C ALA A 104 -29.37 -1.79 -0.91
N LYS A 105 -30.23 -2.79 -1.16
CA LYS A 105 -30.35 -3.98 -0.31
C LYS A 105 -29.10 -4.85 -0.40
N ASP A 106 -28.60 -5.11 -1.60
CA ASP A 106 -27.38 -5.88 -1.82
C ASP A 106 -26.17 -5.19 -1.20
N ALA A 107 -26.07 -3.86 -1.34
CA ALA A 107 -25.02 -3.06 -0.73
C ALA A 107 -25.01 -3.19 0.80
N ARG A 108 -26.17 -3.02 1.45
CA ARG A 108 -26.28 -3.22 2.91
C ARG A 108 -25.90 -4.63 3.34
N ALA A 109 -26.29 -5.64 2.57
CA ALA A 109 -25.94 -7.03 2.86
C ALA A 109 -24.43 -7.27 2.72
N MET A 110 -23.79 -6.70 1.70
CA MET A 110 -22.34 -6.77 1.51
C MET A 110 -21.58 -6.07 2.64
N ILE A 111 -21.99 -4.84 3.00
CA ILE A 111 -21.43 -4.08 4.12
C ILE A 111 -21.52 -4.89 5.42
N ALA A 112 -22.68 -5.45 5.74
CA ALA A 112 -22.86 -6.26 6.94
C ALA A 112 -21.94 -7.49 6.94
N ARG A 113 -21.86 -8.19 5.80
CA ARG A 113 -21.03 -9.39 5.66
C ARG A 113 -19.54 -9.07 5.80
N VAL A 114 -19.03 -8.05 5.12
CA VAL A 114 -17.62 -7.65 5.21
C VAL A 114 -17.28 -7.23 6.63
N ALA A 115 -18.15 -6.46 7.27
CA ALA A 115 -17.93 -6.00 8.63
C ALA A 115 -17.91 -7.16 9.65
N ASP A 116 -18.86 -8.08 9.54
CA ASP A 116 -18.96 -9.23 10.44
C ASP A 116 -17.78 -10.21 10.26
N ASP A 117 -17.35 -10.44 9.01
CA ASP A 117 -16.22 -11.33 8.70
C ASP A 117 -14.85 -10.76 9.16
N ASN A 118 -14.77 -9.45 9.41
CA ASN A 118 -13.53 -8.75 9.76
C ASN A 118 -13.58 -8.09 11.16
N ASP A 119 -14.63 -8.34 11.95
CA ASP A 119 -14.83 -7.77 13.29
C ASP A 119 -14.71 -6.23 13.34
N MET A 120 -15.16 -5.55 12.28
CA MET A 120 -15.12 -4.07 12.18
C MET A 120 -16.51 -3.45 12.38
N PRO A 121 -16.59 -2.20 12.88
CA PRO A 121 -17.84 -1.47 12.96
C PRO A 121 -18.51 -1.30 11.59
N ARG A 122 -19.77 -1.71 11.45
CA ARG A 122 -20.53 -1.66 10.19
C ARG A 122 -20.69 -0.21 9.69
N PRO A 123 -20.12 0.17 8.53
CA PRO A 123 -20.36 1.47 7.94
C PRO A 123 -21.84 1.68 7.61
N LYS A 124 -22.33 2.92 7.76
CA LYS A 124 -23.69 3.26 7.33
C LYS A 124 -23.70 3.57 5.83
N LEU A 125 -24.63 2.96 5.11
CA LEU A 125 -24.82 3.24 3.68
C LEU A 125 -25.63 4.54 3.48
N VAL A 126 -25.04 5.50 2.77
CA VAL A 126 -25.73 6.64 2.16
C VAL A 126 -25.88 6.37 0.67
N TRP A 127 -27.12 6.12 0.24
CA TRP A 127 -27.41 5.78 -1.16
C TRP A 127 -27.67 7.04 -1.97
N GLU A 128 -26.77 7.35 -2.90
CA GLU A 128 -26.81 8.61 -3.64
C GLU A 128 -27.52 8.44 -4.99
N GLU A 129 -28.56 9.25 -5.25
CA GLU A 129 -29.41 9.09 -6.44
C GLU A 129 -28.82 9.71 -7.72
N HIS A 130 -27.96 10.74 -7.58
CA HIS A 130 -27.57 11.63 -8.67
C HIS A 130 -26.05 11.87 -8.77
N THR A 131 -25.25 10.93 -8.29
CA THR A 131 -23.79 10.99 -8.41
C THR A 131 -23.25 9.67 -8.94
N ASN A 132 -22.15 9.74 -9.68
CA ASN A 132 -21.33 8.61 -10.10
C ASN A 132 -20.05 8.55 -9.26
N HIS A 133 -20.09 9.03 -8.02
CA HIS A 133 -18.97 9.03 -7.11
C HIS A 133 -19.31 8.16 -5.90
N SER A 134 -18.30 7.49 -5.37
CA SER A 134 -18.38 6.74 -4.11
C SER A 134 -17.23 7.19 -3.24
N GLU A 135 -17.47 7.24 -1.93
CA GLU A 135 -16.49 7.68 -0.95
C GLU A 135 -16.82 7.07 0.43
N TYR A 136 -15.79 6.60 1.12
CA TYR A 136 -15.85 6.30 2.54
C TYR A 136 -15.46 7.52 3.38
N ASP A 137 -16.37 7.96 4.25
CA ASP A 137 -16.14 9.00 5.26
C ASP A 137 -15.74 8.33 6.59
N GLU A 138 -14.47 8.49 6.95
CA GLU A 138 -13.90 7.94 8.20
C GLU A 138 -14.51 8.57 9.46
N CYS A 139 -14.88 9.86 9.43
CA CYS A 139 -15.33 10.59 10.61
C CYS A 139 -16.70 10.12 11.07
N ASP A 140 -17.57 9.84 10.10
CA ASP A 140 -18.95 9.44 10.33
C ASP A 140 -19.19 7.93 10.19
N ASN A 141 -18.15 7.17 9.81
CA ASN A 141 -18.21 5.77 9.42
C ASN A 141 -19.34 5.51 8.42
N ARG A 142 -19.25 6.18 7.26
CA ARG A 142 -20.29 6.15 6.20
C ARG A 142 -19.68 5.83 4.86
N VAL A 143 -20.46 5.12 4.05
CA VAL A 143 -20.16 4.95 2.62
C VAL A 143 -21.20 5.73 1.84
N HIS A 144 -20.77 6.83 1.21
CA HIS A 144 -21.52 7.52 0.17
C HIS A 144 -21.37 6.74 -1.13
N PHE A 145 -22.48 6.29 -1.72
CA PHE A 145 -22.42 5.29 -2.78
C PHE A 145 -23.26 5.67 -4.00
N GLY A 146 -22.57 6.15 -5.04
CA GLY A 146 -23.17 6.57 -6.33
C GLY A 146 -22.84 5.69 -7.53
N HIS A 147 -21.70 4.98 -7.54
CA HIS A 147 -21.31 4.11 -8.68
C HIS A 147 -22.23 2.89 -8.86
N ARG A 148 -22.78 2.37 -7.76
CA ARG A 148 -23.77 1.26 -7.72
C ARG A 148 -23.30 -0.08 -8.29
N ASP A 149 -22.01 -0.31 -8.38
CA ASP A 149 -21.44 -1.62 -8.66
C ASP A 149 -20.70 -2.21 -7.45
N SER A 150 -20.60 -3.53 -7.44
CA SER A 150 -19.97 -4.26 -6.34
C SER A 150 -18.49 -3.94 -6.16
N ILE A 151 -17.75 -3.57 -7.22
CA ILE A 151 -16.31 -3.31 -7.11
C ILE A 151 -16.09 -1.97 -6.42
N SER A 152 -16.77 -0.91 -6.84
CA SER A 152 -16.68 0.37 -6.15
C SER A 152 -17.14 0.27 -4.69
N LEU A 153 -18.14 -0.56 -4.36
CA LEU A 153 -18.50 -0.76 -2.94
C LEU A 153 -17.39 -1.47 -2.16
N LEU A 154 -16.76 -2.49 -2.76
CA LEU A 154 -15.64 -3.21 -2.12
C LEU A 154 -14.40 -2.31 -1.99
N HIS A 155 -14.18 -1.38 -2.91
CA HIS A 155 -13.15 -0.35 -2.80
C HIS A 155 -13.38 0.55 -1.58
N GLU A 156 -14.57 1.11 -1.41
CA GLU A 156 -14.88 1.93 -0.22
C GLU A 156 -14.81 1.12 1.08
N LEU A 157 -15.21 -0.15 1.04
CA LEU A 157 -15.07 -1.04 2.20
C LEU A 157 -13.61 -1.41 2.47
N ALA A 158 -12.74 -1.42 1.46
CA ALA A 158 -11.32 -1.58 1.64
C ALA A 158 -10.75 -0.37 2.38
N HIS A 159 -11.19 0.85 2.08
CA HIS A 159 -10.84 2.02 2.90
C HIS A 159 -11.31 1.83 4.35
N ALA A 160 -12.59 1.52 4.58
CA ALA A 160 -13.11 1.33 5.92
C ALA A 160 -12.31 0.32 6.76
N LEU A 161 -12.03 -0.85 6.19
CA LEU A 161 -11.24 -1.89 6.85
C LEU A 161 -9.78 -1.49 7.03
N TYR A 162 -9.20 -0.80 6.05
CA TYR A 162 -7.81 -0.37 6.09
C TYR A 162 -7.58 0.70 7.15
N HIS A 163 -8.48 1.67 7.29
CA HIS A 163 -8.43 2.68 8.35
C HIS A 163 -8.57 2.04 9.73
N GLU A 164 -9.47 1.07 9.91
CA GLU A 164 -9.65 0.38 11.19
C GLU A 164 -8.39 -0.38 11.62
N ARG A 165 -7.69 -1.03 10.67
CA ARG A 165 -6.46 -1.79 10.95
C ARG A 165 -5.28 -0.90 11.36
N ARG A 166 -5.37 0.42 11.21
CA ARG A 166 -4.25 1.36 11.36
C ARG A 166 -4.29 2.21 12.63
N ASP A 167 -5.22 1.95 13.55
CA ASP A 167 -5.34 2.60 14.88
C ASP A 167 -5.13 4.13 14.86
N GLY A 168 -5.67 4.81 13.83
CA GLY A 168 -5.60 6.27 13.70
C GLY A 168 -4.36 6.85 13.00
N GLU A 169 -3.42 6.02 12.51
CA GLU A 169 -2.29 6.51 11.72
C GLU A 169 -2.76 7.03 10.35
N LYS A 170 -2.40 8.26 9.98
CA LYS A 170 -2.74 8.87 8.67
C LYS A 170 -1.59 8.70 7.67
N PHE A 171 -1.85 8.07 6.55
CA PHE A 171 -0.90 7.77 5.45
C PHE A 171 -1.75 7.67 4.19
N ALA A 172 -1.12 7.72 3.02
CA ALA A 172 -1.78 7.67 1.72
C ALA A 172 -2.92 6.62 1.63
N ASP A 173 -4.08 7.07 1.15
CA ASP A 173 -5.32 6.30 1.13
C ASP A 173 -5.22 5.08 0.20
N HIS A 174 -4.47 5.19 -0.90
CA HIS A 174 -4.23 4.08 -1.84
C HIS A 174 -2.81 3.48 -1.75
N SER A 175 -2.21 3.50 -0.56
CA SER A 175 -0.90 2.85 -0.31
C SER A 175 -0.93 1.34 -0.57
N PRO A 176 0.25 0.67 -0.68
CA PRO A 176 0.30 -0.77 -0.88
C PRO A 176 -0.49 -1.59 0.16
N GLY A 177 -0.57 -1.10 1.41
CA GLY A 177 -1.39 -1.74 2.46
C GLY A 177 -2.89 -1.72 2.14
N PHE A 178 -3.37 -0.62 1.56
CA PHE A 178 -4.74 -0.54 1.04
C PHE A 178 -4.93 -1.53 -0.10
N VAL A 179 -4.01 -1.58 -1.07
CA VAL A 179 -4.12 -2.49 -2.23
C VAL A 179 -4.21 -3.95 -1.79
N TRP A 180 -3.44 -4.36 -0.77
CA TRP A 180 -3.58 -5.70 -0.18
C TRP A 180 -4.95 -5.96 0.42
N THR A 181 -5.50 -4.98 1.12
CA THR A 181 -6.84 -5.05 1.70
C THR A 181 -7.90 -5.15 0.59
N ALA A 182 -7.78 -4.35 -0.46
CA ALA A 182 -8.66 -4.41 -1.62
C ALA A 182 -8.59 -5.77 -2.33
N ILE A 183 -7.39 -6.32 -2.55
CA ILE A 183 -7.18 -7.68 -3.11
C ILE A 183 -7.91 -8.74 -2.27
N GLU A 184 -7.80 -8.68 -0.94
CA GLU A 184 -8.52 -9.60 -0.05
C GLU A 184 -10.04 -9.53 -0.29
N LEU A 185 -10.60 -8.31 -0.34
CA LEU A 185 -12.03 -8.12 -0.53
C LEU A 185 -12.50 -8.54 -1.92
N TYR A 186 -11.76 -8.21 -2.98
CA TYR A 186 -12.07 -8.64 -4.35
C TYR A 186 -12.04 -10.15 -4.50
N HIS A 187 -11.07 -10.82 -3.87
CA HIS A 187 -11.00 -12.27 -3.88
C HIS A 187 -12.21 -12.88 -3.15
N ARG A 188 -12.46 -12.47 -1.91
CA ARG A 188 -13.44 -13.11 -1.02
C ARG A 188 -14.89 -12.81 -1.40
N TYR A 189 -15.18 -11.61 -1.87
CA TYR A 189 -16.56 -11.13 -2.07
C TYR A 189 -16.95 -10.94 -3.53
N ALA A 190 -16.01 -10.63 -4.43
CA ALA A 190 -16.26 -10.58 -5.87
C ALA A 190 -15.84 -11.89 -6.59
N GLY A 191 -15.14 -12.80 -5.90
CA GLY A 191 -14.75 -14.09 -6.45
C GLY A 191 -13.68 -13.99 -7.54
N VAL A 192 -12.91 -12.90 -7.56
CA VAL A 192 -11.79 -12.73 -8.50
C VAL A 192 -10.65 -13.67 -8.11
N ASP A 193 -10.00 -14.28 -9.10
CA ASP A 193 -8.90 -15.19 -8.87
C ASP A 193 -7.73 -14.48 -8.16
N LEU A 194 -7.28 -15.02 -7.02
CA LEU A 194 -6.25 -14.40 -6.19
C LEU A 194 -4.91 -14.28 -6.93
N GLN A 195 -4.58 -15.27 -7.76
CA GLN A 195 -3.33 -15.25 -8.52
C GLN A 195 -3.33 -14.12 -9.56
N LEU A 196 -4.45 -13.94 -10.26
CA LEU A 196 -4.66 -12.82 -11.19
C LEU A 196 -4.51 -11.47 -10.48
N LEU A 197 -5.16 -11.30 -9.32
CA LEU A 197 -5.08 -10.08 -8.53
C LEU A 197 -3.64 -9.73 -8.17
N ILE A 198 -2.92 -10.66 -7.53
CA ILE A 198 -1.53 -10.46 -7.10
C ILE A 198 -0.63 -10.19 -8.31
N THR A 199 -0.72 -11.02 -9.36
CA THR A 199 0.18 -10.92 -10.52
C THR A 199 -0.02 -9.60 -11.27
N SER A 200 -1.26 -9.16 -11.44
CA SER A 200 -1.57 -7.92 -12.15
C SER A 200 -1.21 -6.67 -11.33
N ALA A 201 -1.39 -6.71 -10.00
CA ALA A 201 -1.01 -5.63 -9.10
C ALA A 201 0.53 -5.53 -8.97
N MET A 202 1.26 -6.66 -9.00
CA MET A 202 2.72 -6.69 -9.14
C MET A 202 3.17 -6.00 -10.44
N GLN A 203 2.52 -6.32 -11.56
CA GLN A 203 2.85 -5.73 -12.86
C GLN A 203 2.59 -4.22 -12.91
N ALA A 204 1.61 -3.74 -12.14
CA ALA A 204 1.32 -2.31 -11.97
C ALA A 204 2.23 -1.63 -10.93
N ASP A 205 3.07 -2.38 -10.22
CA ASP A 205 3.99 -1.90 -9.17
C ASP A 205 3.31 -1.17 -7.99
N ILE A 206 2.10 -1.61 -7.61
CA ILE A 206 1.26 -0.97 -6.58
C ILE A 206 1.18 -1.75 -5.25
N ILE A 207 1.79 -2.95 -5.16
CA ILE A 207 1.77 -3.76 -3.92
C ILE A 207 3.04 -3.67 -3.07
N GLY A 208 3.93 -2.74 -3.40
CA GLY A 208 5.11 -2.43 -2.61
C GLY A 208 6.29 -3.39 -2.77
N ASP A 209 7.27 -3.28 -1.88
CA ASP A 209 8.45 -4.17 -1.86
C ASP A 209 8.19 -5.49 -1.13
N LEU A 210 7.71 -6.49 -1.87
CA LEU A 210 7.41 -7.85 -1.39
C LEU A 210 8.54 -8.50 -0.59
N LYS A 211 9.81 -8.17 -0.89
CA LYS A 211 10.96 -8.81 -0.23
C LYS A 211 11.17 -8.26 1.17
N SER A 212 10.77 -7.01 1.38
CA SER A 212 10.90 -6.26 2.63
C SER A 212 9.60 -6.23 3.45
N ILE A 213 8.50 -6.72 2.89
CA ILE A 213 7.14 -6.79 3.48
C ILE A 213 7.01 -7.75 4.68
N ARG A 214 8.09 -8.46 5.07
CA ARG A 214 8.12 -9.50 6.12
C ARG A 214 7.66 -9.09 7.52
N HIS A 215 7.38 -7.81 7.76
CA HIS A 215 7.07 -7.25 9.08
C HIS A 215 5.64 -6.74 9.24
N ILE A 216 4.76 -6.93 8.27
CA ILE A 216 3.37 -6.44 8.39
C ILE A 216 2.56 -7.44 9.21
N ARG A 217 2.25 -7.07 10.45
CA ARG A 217 1.45 -7.89 11.38
C ARG A 217 -0.06 -7.79 11.10
N ASP A 218 -0.47 -6.78 10.35
CA ASP A 218 -1.89 -6.35 10.27
C ASP A 218 -2.53 -6.61 8.90
N LEU A 219 -1.78 -7.21 7.97
CA LEU A 219 -2.32 -7.75 6.71
C LEU A 219 -2.58 -9.25 6.88
N SER A 220 -3.54 -9.78 6.12
CA SER A 220 -3.81 -11.22 6.12
C SER A 220 -2.59 -12.01 5.65
N ILE A 221 -1.84 -12.54 6.63
CA ILE A 221 -0.61 -13.32 6.48
C ILE A 221 -0.68 -14.34 5.32
N PRO A 222 -1.78 -15.09 5.10
CA PRO A 222 -1.85 -16.08 4.03
C PRO A 222 -1.73 -15.50 2.61
N ILE A 223 -2.28 -14.30 2.36
CA ILE A 223 -2.25 -13.68 1.02
C ILE A 223 -0.84 -13.19 0.69
N VAL A 224 -0.17 -12.60 1.68
CA VAL A 224 1.21 -12.12 1.56
C VAL A 224 2.18 -13.29 1.38
N GLU A 225 2.00 -14.38 2.12
CA GLU A 225 2.82 -15.60 1.97
C GLU A 225 2.68 -16.22 0.57
N GLN A 226 1.46 -16.26 0.01
CA GLN A 226 1.22 -16.75 -1.34
C GLN A 226 1.89 -15.85 -2.39
N ALA A 227 1.84 -14.52 -2.22
CA ALA A 227 2.53 -13.58 -3.09
C ALA A 227 4.06 -13.76 -3.06
N MET A 228 4.63 -13.93 -1.87
CA MET A 228 6.07 -14.19 -1.69
C MET A 228 6.51 -15.52 -2.32
N ALA A 229 5.67 -16.56 -2.27
CA ALA A 229 5.94 -17.83 -2.95
C ALA A 229 6.00 -17.65 -4.47
N ASN A 230 5.11 -16.81 -5.03
CA ASN A 230 5.06 -16.53 -6.46
C ASN A 230 6.25 -15.71 -6.97
N ASP A 231 6.71 -14.70 -6.23
CA ASP A 231 7.91 -13.91 -6.58
C ASP A 231 9.16 -14.79 -6.71
N ASN A 232 9.31 -15.78 -5.83
CA ASN A 232 10.42 -16.74 -5.90
C ASN A 232 10.36 -17.70 -7.10
N THR A 233 9.18 -17.88 -7.72
CA THR A 233 9.01 -18.72 -8.92
C THR A 233 9.14 -17.93 -10.23
N ALA A 234 9.01 -16.60 -10.16
CA ALA A 234 9.29 -15.69 -11.27
C ALA A 234 10.82 -15.55 -11.47
N THR A 235 11.48 -16.65 -11.82
CA THR A 235 12.82 -16.56 -12.39
C THR A 235 12.71 -15.71 -13.65
N PRO A 236 13.54 -14.65 -13.84
CA PRO A 236 13.49 -13.87 -15.06
C PRO A 236 13.71 -14.84 -16.23
N LYS A 237 12.70 -15.00 -17.09
CA LYS A 237 12.87 -15.70 -18.36
C LYS A 237 14.03 -15.00 -19.04
N ALA A 238 15.14 -15.73 -19.21
CA ALA A 238 16.32 -15.23 -19.89
C ALA A 238 15.84 -14.55 -21.19
N VAL A 239 16.13 -13.26 -21.32
CA VAL A 239 15.89 -12.54 -22.58
C VAL A 239 16.67 -13.28 -23.64
N VAL A 240 15.97 -14.06 -24.46
CA VAL A 240 16.55 -14.69 -25.64
C VAL A 240 16.93 -13.54 -26.56
N ARG A 241 18.20 -13.13 -26.50
CA ARG A 241 18.77 -12.22 -27.50
C ARG A 241 18.66 -12.93 -28.84
N THR A 242 17.65 -12.60 -29.62
CA THR A 242 17.58 -12.94 -31.04
C THR A 242 18.76 -12.25 -31.71
N LYS A 243 19.81 -13.03 -32.04
CA LYS A 243 20.95 -12.58 -32.84
C LYS A 243 20.52 -12.43 -34.30
N ASN A 244 19.62 -11.50 -34.60
CA ASN A 244 19.30 -11.11 -35.97
C ASN A 244 19.36 -9.58 -36.08
N GLY A 245 20.55 -9.03 -35.91
CA GLY A 245 20.88 -7.71 -36.43
C GLY A 245 21.43 -7.86 -37.87
N PRO A 246 21.13 -6.94 -38.80
CA PRO A 246 21.70 -6.99 -40.14
C PRO A 246 23.22 -6.79 -40.06
N ARG A 247 23.98 -7.62 -40.79
CA ARG A 247 25.41 -7.39 -40.98
C ARG A 247 25.61 -6.20 -41.94
N PRO A 248 26.66 -5.38 -41.72
CA PRO A 248 27.01 -4.25 -42.59
C PRO A 248 27.38 -4.70 -44.00
#